data_AF-A0A1G7YXZ8-F1
#
_entry.id   AF-A0A1G7YXZ8-F1
#
_cell.length_a   1.000
_cell.length_b   1.000
_cell.length_c   1.000
_cell.angle_alpha   90.00
_cell.angle_beta   90.00
_cell.angle_gamma   90.00
#
_symmetry.space_group_name_H-M   'P 1'
#
loop_
_entity.id
_entity.type
_entity.pdbx_description
1 polymer ?
#
loop_
_entity_poly.entity_id
_entity_poly.type
_entity_poly.pdbx_seq_one_letter_code
_entity_poly.pdbx_strand_id
1 'polypeptide(L)'
;MNRETALRWSGYLAMAIVFAVACAFLSNWQFSRNAERDAELRLVAQNYSREPVPVGELIPDGSSLAPDDEWRPVEMTGQYLTDQTLLARNRPHGGTSAFEVLVPFRTDSGRVVVVDRGWVPPGDDQPEPDSIPAPPTGEVTVVGRLQPGERPAREGRSAPEGQVPTIDLQLIGTETGQSSALLDSAYVLMTTESPAPADRPNPLEDPSADPGPYLSYAIQWILFAVMGFAFIGYIIRTEIRHRREDEEAGPDAPPRRPTQRRRDRDMEAEDELLDAR
;
A
#
# COMPACT_ATOMS: atom_id res chain seq x y z
N MET A 1 -23.61 46.18 16.16
CA MET A 1 -23.73 44.75 15.79
C MET A 1 -24.54 44.05 16.87
N ASN A 2 -25.67 43.43 16.53
CA ASN A 2 -26.54 42.78 17.53
C ASN A 2 -25.84 41.54 18.09
N ARG A 3 -26.03 41.26 19.39
CA ARG A 3 -25.39 40.14 20.11
C ARG A 3 -25.65 38.79 19.41
N GLU A 4 -26.85 38.58 18.88
CA GLU A 4 -27.23 37.38 18.12
C GLU A 4 -26.43 37.22 16.82
N THR A 5 -26.19 38.31 16.10
CA THR A 5 -25.38 38.31 14.87
C THR A 5 -23.91 37.98 15.19
N ALA A 6 -23.37 38.55 16.27
CA ALA A 6 -22.01 38.27 16.73
C ALA A 6 -21.83 36.79 17.13
N LEU A 7 -22.80 36.24 17.88
CA LEU A 7 -22.80 34.83 18.28
C LEU A 7 -22.87 33.87 17.09
N ARG A 8 -23.70 34.20 16.09
CA ARG A 8 -23.83 33.41 14.85
C ARG A 8 -22.50 33.37 14.06
N TRP A 9 -21.85 34.51 13.88
CA TRP A 9 -20.56 34.58 13.19
C TRP A 9 -19.43 33.89 13.95
N SER A 10 -19.40 34.01 15.28
CA SER A 10 -18.44 33.26 16.10
C SER A 10 -18.67 31.75 16.01
N GLY A 11 -19.92 31.31 15.88
CA GLY A 11 -20.26 29.90 15.67
C GLY A 11 -19.74 29.36 14.34
N TYR A 12 -19.95 30.09 13.24
CA TYR A 12 -19.40 29.71 11.93
C TYR A 12 -17.87 29.72 11.92
N LEU A 13 -17.24 30.71 12.53
CA LEU A 13 -15.78 30.75 12.65
C LEU A 13 -15.24 29.57 13.48
N ALA A 14 -15.88 29.25 14.59
CA ALA A 14 -15.52 28.09 15.41
C ALA A 14 -15.64 26.78 14.60
N MET A 15 -16.72 26.61 13.83
CA MET A 15 -16.89 25.47 12.93
C MET A 15 -15.79 25.41 11.86
N ALA A 16 -15.43 26.56 11.26
CA ALA A 16 -14.32 26.67 10.30
C ALA A 16 -13.01 26.17 10.90
N ILE A 17 -12.72 26.59 12.14
CA ILE A 17 -11.50 26.23 12.86
C ILE A 17 -11.49 24.73 13.12
N VAL A 18 -12.58 24.15 13.63
CA VAL A 18 -12.68 22.70 13.86
C VAL A 18 -12.47 21.92 12.56
N PHE A 19 -13.12 22.36 11.48
CA PHE A 19 -12.96 21.73 10.16
C PHE A 19 -11.52 21.83 9.64
N ALA A 20 -10.89 23.00 9.76
CA ALA A 20 -9.52 23.22 9.34
C ALA A 20 -8.53 22.39 10.17
N VAL A 21 -8.75 22.26 11.47
CA VAL A 21 -7.96 21.39 12.36
C VAL A 21 -8.07 19.93 11.89
N ALA A 22 -9.27 19.45 11.60
CA ALA A 22 -9.46 18.10 11.08
C ALA A 22 -8.73 17.89 9.74
N CYS A 23 -8.82 18.85 8.81
CA CYS A 23 -8.08 18.83 7.54
C CYS A 23 -6.57 18.82 7.76
N ALA A 24 -6.05 19.57 8.74
CA ALA A 24 -4.64 19.58 9.07
C ALA A 24 -4.15 18.22 9.60
N PHE A 25 -4.94 17.55 10.45
CA PHE A 25 -4.63 16.19 10.89
C PHE A 25 -4.61 15.19 9.73
N LEU A 26 -5.59 15.27 8.82
CA LEU A 26 -5.64 14.41 7.63
C LEU A 26 -4.49 14.68 6.67
N SER A 27 -4.13 15.95 6.46
CA SER A 27 -2.95 16.33 5.68
C SER A 27 -1.67 15.78 6.28
N ASN A 28 -1.49 15.90 7.60
CA ASN A 28 -0.32 15.37 8.29
C ASN A 28 -0.23 13.85 8.17
N TRP A 29 -1.35 13.16 8.34
CA TRP A 29 -1.40 11.70 8.14
C TRP A 29 -0.99 11.30 6.71
N GLN A 30 -1.45 12.04 5.70
CA GLN A 30 -1.04 11.79 4.31
C GLN A 30 0.45 12.08 4.07
N PHE A 31 1.03 13.10 4.70
CA PHE A 31 2.48 13.32 4.62
C PHE A 31 3.27 12.20 5.28
N SER A 32 2.81 11.68 6.43
CA SER A 32 3.44 10.51 7.07
C SER A 32 3.41 9.29 6.14
N ARG A 33 2.28 9.00 5.50
CA ARG A 33 2.16 7.93 4.51
C ARG A 33 3.07 8.13 3.30
N ASN A 34 3.17 9.35 2.79
CA ASN A 34 4.08 9.68 1.71
C ASN A 34 5.55 9.41 2.12
N ALA A 35 5.94 9.82 3.32
CA ALA A 35 7.31 9.62 3.82
C ALA A 35 7.64 8.13 4.03
N GLU A 36 6.69 7.34 4.53
CA GLU A 36 6.81 5.87 4.63
C GLU A 36 7.04 5.27 3.23
N ARG A 37 6.17 5.61 2.27
CA ARG A 37 6.25 5.08 0.90
C ARG A 37 7.54 5.50 0.18
N ASP A 38 7.96 6.74 0.35
CA ASP A 38 9.23 7.23 -0.20
C ASP A 38 10.43 6.49 0.40
N ALA A 39 10.38 6.15 1.69
CA ALA A 39 11.45 5.38 2.33
C ALA A 39 11.56 3.96 1.75
N GLU A 40 10.43 3.27 1.55
CA GLU A 40 10.39 1.96 0.88
C GLU A 40 10.94 2.04 -0.56
N LEU A 41 10.48 3.01 -1.34
CA LEU A 41 10.94 3.19 -2.72
C LEU A 41 12.44 3.46 -2.81
N ARG A 42 12.97 4.27 -1.88
CA ARG A 42 14.42 4.53 -1.81
C ARG A 42 15.19 3.27 -1.43
N LEU A 43 14.68 2.44 -0.53
CA LEU A 43 15.32 1.19 -0.12
C LEU A 43 15.44 0.24 -1.31
N VAL A 44 14.34 0.05 -2.04
CA VAL A 44 14.32 -0.72 -3.29
C VAL A 44 15.31 -0.11 -4.29
N ALA A 45 15.24 1.19 -4.57
CA ALA A 45 16.12 1.85 -5.54
C ALA A 45 17.61 1.72 -5.20
N GLN A 46 17.97 1.69 -3.91
CA GLN A 46 19.36 1.56 -3.46
C GLN A 46 19.88 0.13 -3.54
N ASN A 47 19.01 -0.87 -3.40
CA ASN A 47 19.41 -2.25 -3.20
C ASN A 47 19.13 -3.14 -4.41
N TYR A 48 18.01 -2.96 -5.10
CA TYR A 48 17.43 -3.92 -6.04
C TYR A 48 18.34 -4.33 -7.21
N SER A 49 19.23 -3.43 -7.63
CA SER A 49 20.15 -3.59 -8.76
C SER A 49 21.62 -3.66 -8.37
N ARG A 50 21.94 -3.86 -7.08
CA ARG A 50 23.33 -4.07 -6.65
C ARG A 50 23.86 -5.42 -7.14
N GLU A 51 25.18 -5.54 -7.18
CA GLU A 51 25.81 -6.83 -7.43
C GLU A 51 25.50 -7.80 -6.28
N PRO A 52 25.13 -9.06 -6.57
CA PRO A 52 24.96 -10.08 -5.56
C PRO A 52 26.24 -10.29 -4.74
N VAL A 53 26.06 -10.51 -3.44
CA VAL A 53 27.12 -10.88 -2.51
C VAL A 53 26.74 -12.17 -1.77
N PRO A 54 27.69 -12.94 -1.22
CA PRO A 54 27.35 -14.12 -0.43
C PRO A 54 26.38 -13.80 0.70
N VAL A 55 25.34 -14.62 0.90
CA VAL A 55 24.32 -14.38 1.94
C VAL A 55 24.93 -14.19 3.34
N GLY A 56 26.00 -14.92 3.66
CA GLY A 56 26.71 -14.83 4.94
C GLY A 56 27.51 -13.53 5.14
N GLU A 57 27.75 -12.74 4.09
CA GLU A 57 28.37 -11.42 4.20
C GLU A 57 27.39 -10.38 4.77
N LEU A 58 26.12 -10.42 4.32
CA LEU A 58 25.07 -9.52 4.80
C LEU A 58 24.44 -10.01 6.11
N ILE A 59 24.32 -11.33 6.27
CA ILE A 59 23.76 -11.93 7.49
C ILE A 59 24.74 -12.98 8.01
N PRO A 60 25.81 -12.58 8.73
CA PRO A 60 26.68 -13.53 9.44
C PRO A 60 25.93 -14.47 10.39
N ASP A 61 26.56 -15.57 10.77
CA ASP A 61 25.95 -16.52 11.71
C ASP A 61 25.67 -15.86 13.07
N GLY A 62 24.47 -16.12 13.61
CA GLY A 62 23.99 -15.50 14.85
C GLY A 62 23.55 -14.04 14.73
N SER A 63 23.52 -13.48 13.51
CA SER A 63 22.98 -12.15 13.23
C SER A 63 21.62 -12.22 12.51
N SER A 64 20.91 -11.09 12.49
CA SER A 64 19.63 -10.94 11.79
C SER A 64 19.75 -9.96 10.62
N LEU A 65 18.83 -10.06 9.65
CA LEU A 65 18.70 -9.09 8.56
C LEU A 65 18.62 -7.66 9.10
N ALA A 66 19.53 -6.81 8.63
CA ALA A 66 19.44 -5.37 8.87
C ALA A 66 18.31 -4.77 8.01
N PRO A 67 17.49 -3.85 8.53
CA PRO A 67 16.41 -3.23 7.74
C PRO A 67 16.88 -2.59 6.42
N ASP A 68 18.08 -2.01 6.43
CA ASP A 68 18.67 -1.37 5.24
C ASP A 68 19.17 -2.38 4.19
N ASP A 69 19.21 -3.68 4.51
CA ASP A 69 19.62 -4.74 3.59
C ASP A 69 18.44 -5.49 2.96
N GLU A 70 17.19 -5.11 3.25
CA GLU A 70 16.04 -5.61 2.50
C GLU A 70 16.20 -5.31 1.00
N TRP A 71 15.79 -6.25 0.14
CA TRP A 71 15.97 -6.21 -1.32
C TRP A 71 17.41 -6.33 -1.81
N ARG A 72 18.40 -6.48 -0.93
CA ARG A 72 19.78 -6.72 -1.36
C ARG A 72 19.90 -8.05 -2.10
N PRO A 73 20.49 -8.04 -3.31
CA PRO A 73 20.82 -9.27 -4.02
C PRO A 73 21.87 -10.06 -3.25
N VAL A 74 21.60 -11.35 -3.10
CA VAL A 74 22.51 -12.32 -2.49
C VAL A 74 22.68 -13.52 -3.38
N GLU A 75 23.84 -14.15 -3.26
CA GLU A 75 24.18 -15.42 -3.89
C GLU A 75 24.45 -16.47 -2.80
N MET A 76 24.04 -17.70 -3.07
CA MET A 76 24.38 -18.85 -2.24
C MET A 76 24.47 -20.13 -3.08
N THR A 77 25.43 -20.97 -2.74
CA THR A 77 25.63 -22.30 -3.34
C THR A 77 25.34 -23.38 -2.30
N GLY A 78 24.77 -24.50 -2.75
CA GLY A 78 24.29 -25.56 -1.89
C GLY A 78 23.26 -26.45 -2.58
N GLN A 79 22.32 -27.00 -1.81
CA GLN A 79 21.32 -27.95 -2.30
C GLN A 79 19.92 -27.64 -1.76
N TYR A 80 18.91 -27.80 -2.61
CA TYR A 80 17.51 -27.75 -2.18
C TYR A 80 17.13 -28.98 -1.36
N LEU A 81 16.44 -28.76 -0.25
CA LEU A 81 15.81 -29.81 0.56
C LEU A 81 14.41 -30.08 0.01
N THR A 82 14.32 -30.74 -1.14
CA THR A 82 13.11 -30.87 -1.95
C THR A 82 11.93 -31.50 -1.22
N ASP A 83 12.21 -32.47 -0.33
CA ASP A 83 11.20 -33.17 0.46
C ASP A 83 10.55 -32.28 1.54
N GLN A 84 11.09 -31.07 1.73
CA GLN A 84 10.63 -30.07 2.70
C GLN A 84 9.98 -28.86 2.01
N THR A 85 9.55 -29.03 0.77
CA THR A 85 8.85 -27.97 0.02
C THR A 85 7.52 -27.64 0.70
N LEU A 86 7.25 -26.35 0.86
CA LEU A 86 6.02 -25.81 1.40
C LEU A 86 5.38 -24.83 0.42
N LEU A 87 4.06 -24.64 0.53
CA LEU A 87 3.33 -23.64 -0.22
C LEU A 87 2.78 -22.54 0.69
N ALA A 88 3.18 -21.28 0.48
CA ALA A 88 2.49 -20.16 1.12
C ALA A 88 1.19 -19.88 0.36
N ARG A 89 0.05 -19.94 1.06
CA ARG A 89 -1.29 -19.92 0.42
C ARG A 89 -1.98 -18.56 0.45
N ASN A 90 -2.90 -18.36 -0.48
CA ASN A 90 -3.66 -17.11 -0.68
C ASN A 90 -2.79 -15.90 -1.06
N ARG A 91 -1.82 -16.13 -1.94
CA ARG A 91 -0.92 -15.10 -2.44
C ARG A 91 -1.55 -14.42 -3.66
N PRO A 92 -1.62 -13.08 -3.70
CA PRO A 92 -2.33 -12.38 -4.78
C PRO A 92 -1.42 -12.25 -6.01
N HIS A 93 -1.33 -13.30 -6.84
CA HIS A 93 -0.57 -13.29 -8.09
C HIS A 93 -1.44 -13.65 -9.28
N GLY A 94 -1.12 -13.10 -10.45
CA GLY A 94 -1.80 -13.46 -11.70
C GLY A 94 -3.32 -13.24 -11.70
N GLY A 95 -3.84 -12.39 -10.82
CA GLY A 95 -5.27 -12.16 -10.65
C GLY A 95 -6.04 -13.25 -9.90
N THR A 96 -5.34 -14.21 -9.26
CA THR A 96 -5.93 -15.31 -8.50
C THR A 96 -5.36 -15.39 -7.08
N SER A 97 -5.93 -16.29 -6.27
CA SER A 97 -5.42 -16.69 -4.97
C SER A 97 -4.41 -17.82 -5.15
N ALA A 98 -3.19 -17.45 -5.54
CA ALA A 98 -2.08 -18.34 -5.87
C ALA A 98 -1.34 -18.90 -4.64
N PHE A 99 -0.31 -19.70 -4.92
CA PHE A 99 0.62 -20.25 -3.96
C PHE A 99 2.05 -19.85 -4.30
N GLU A 100 2.82 -19.37 -3.34
CA GLU A 100 4.27 -19.21 -3.49
C GLU A 100 4.97 -20.50 -3.07
N VAL A 101 5.97 -20.92 -3.85
CA VAL A 101 6.69 -22.19 -3.70
C VAL A 101 7.95 -21.95 -2.86
N LEU A 102 7.88 -22.36 -1.59
CA LEU A 102 8.96 -22.22 -0.63
C LEU A 102 9.75 -23.52 -0.54
N VAL A 103 11.05 -23.46 -0.84
CA VAL A 103 11.94 -24.61 -0.74
C VAL A 103 13.11 -24.26 0.18
N PRO A 104 13.27 -24.95 1.32
CA PRO A 104 14.48 -24.79 2.13
C PRO A 104 15.73 -25.15 1.33
N PHE A 105 16.75 -24.34 1.43
CA PHE A 105 18.01 -24.48 0.71
C PHE A 105 19.15 -24.56 1.71
N ARG A 106 19.86 -25.68 1.71
CA ARG A 106 21.04 -25.89 2.56
C ARG A 106 22.26 -25.39 1.82
N THR A 107 22.83 -24.30 2.30
CA THR A 107 24.08 -23.73 1.80
C THR A 107 25.29 -24.63 2.09
N ASP A 108 26.40 -24.41 1.40
CA ASP A 108 27.65 -25.15 1.61
C ASP A 108 28.23 -25.02 3.03
N SER A 109 27.88 -23.97 3.77
CA SER A 109 28.23 -23.81 5.19
C SER A 109 27.36 -24.67 6.12
N GLY A 110 26.31 -25.31 5.61
CA GLY A 110 25.34 -26.08 6.36
C GLY A 110 24.15 -25.28 6.88
N ARG A 111 24.16 -23.95 6.74
CA ARG A 111 23.02 -23.08 7.09
C ARG A 111 21.87 -23.29 6.11
N VAL A 112 20.64 -23.29 6.60
CA VAL A 112 19.44 -23.42 5.78
C VAL A 112 18.78 -22.06 5.59
N VAL A 113 18.41 -21.73 4.36
CA VAL A 113 17.72 -20.49 4.00
C VAL A 113 16.45 -20.87 3.24
N VAL A 114 15.30 -20.26 3.56
CA VAL A 114 14.08 -20.46 2.77
C VAL A 114 14.24 -19.73 1.44
N VAL A 115 14.03 -20.42 0.33
CA VAL A 115 13.99 -19.81 -1.00
C VAL A 115 12.56 -19.81 -1.50
N ASP A 116 12.03 -18.63 -1.79
CA ASP A 116 10.82 -18.48 -2.58
C ASP A 116 11.20 -18.57 -4.07
N ARG A 117 10.78 -19.65 -4.72
CA ARG A 117 11.06 -19.92 -6.14
C ARG A 117 10.06 -19.28 -7.09
N GLY A 118 9.09 -18.52 -6.58
CA GLY A 118 8.01 -17.94 -7.34
C GLY A 118 6.67 -18.62 -7.07
N TRP A 119 5.69 -18.36 -7.91
CA TRP A 119 4.30 -18.74 -7.63
C TRP A 119 3.69 -19.67 -8.68
N VAL A 120 2.69 -20.44 -8.24
CA VAL A 120 1.86 -21.33 -9.06
C VAL A 120 0.38 -21.01 -8.82
N PRO A 121 -0.48 -21.05 -9.87
CA PRO A 121 -1.91 -20.87 -9.70
C PRO A 121 -2.54 -22.07 -8.96
N PRO A 122 -3.77 -21.93 -8.44
CA PRO A 122 -4.59 -23.10 -8.12
C PRO A 122 -4.83 -23.95 -9.36
N GLY A 123 -5.15 -25.23 -9.17
CA GLY A 123 -5.49 -26.14 -10.27
C GLY A 123 -6.80 -25.76 -10.97
N ASP A 124 -7.00 -26.30 -12.16
CA ASP A 124 -8.18 -25.97 -12.99
C ASP A 124 -9.49 -26.46 -12.35
N ASP A 125 -9.46 -27.65 -11.74
CA ASP A 125 -10.63 -28.33 -11.17
C ASP A 125 -10.55 -28.53 -9.64
N GLN A 126 -9.51 -27.99 -8.97
CA GLN A 126 -9.27 -28.17 -7.54
C GLN A 126 -8.55 -26.95 -6.91
N PRO A 127 -8.67 -26.72 -5.60
CA PRO A 127 -8.08 -25.54 -4.97
C PRO A 127 -6.55 -25.59 -4.86
N GLU A 128 -5.94 -26.77 -4.85
CA GLU A 128 -4.48 -26.95 -4.85
C GLU A 128 -3.90 -26.90 -6.27
N PRO A 129 -2.62 -26.49 -6.45
CA PRO A 129 -1.97 -26.51 -7.77
C PRO A 129 -1.97 -27.92 -8.40
N ASP A 130 -2.22 -28.01 -9.71
CA ASP A 130 -2.18 -29.29 -10.44
C ASP A 130 -0.75 -29.86 -10.52
N SER A 131 0.24 -28.99 -10.54
CA SER A 131 1.66 -29.37 -10.48
C SER A 131 2.50 -28.27 -9.84
N ILE A 132 3.59 -28.68 -9.18
CA ILE A 132 4.57 -27.79 -8.59
C ILE A 132 5.92 -28.10 -9.27
N PRO A 133 6.49 -27.18 -10.07
CA PRO A 133 7.76 -27.43 -10.75
C PRO A 133 8.89 -27.73 -9.76
N ALA A 134 9.48 -28.92 -9.90
CA ALA A 134 10.55 -29.36 -9.02
C ALA A 134 11.81 -28.47 -9.14
N PRO A 135 12.53 -28.22 -8.03
CA PRO A 135 13.83 -27.58 -8.10
C PRO A 135 14.88 -28.47 -8.78
N PRO A 136 15.97 -27.89 -9.29
CA PRO A 136 17.09 -28.64 -9.81
C PRO A 136 17.72 -29.54 -8.72
N THR A 137 18.16 -30.73 -9.12
CA THR A 137 18.79 -31.71 -8.23
C THR A 137 20.29 -31.48 -8.12
N GLY A 138 20.87 -31.76 -6.96
CA GLY A 138 22.31 -31.67 -6.74
C GLY A 138 22.73 -30.26 -6.28
N GLU A 139 23.99 -29.91 -6.56
CA GLU A 139 24.55 -28.60 -6.23
C GLU A 139 24.00 -27.52 -7.17
N VAL A 140 23.53 -26.43 -6.59
CA VAL A 140 22.87 -25.32 -7.27
C VAL A 140 23.38 -24.02 -6.68
N THR A 141 23.62 -23.03 -7.55
CA THR A 141 23.85 -21.64 -7.16
C THR A 141 22.56 -20.86 -7.35
N VAL A 142 22.07 -20.26 -6.28
CA VAL A 142 20.86 -19.44 -6.24
C VAL A 142 21.26 -17.98 -6.07
N VAL A 143 20.75 -17.13 -6.95
CA VAL A 143 20.79 -15.67 -6.79
C VAL A 143 19.37 -15.19 -6.55
N GLY A 144 19.19 -14.38 -5.53
CA GLY A 144 17.90 -13.81 -5.17
C GLY A 144 18.03 -12.57 -4.32
N ARG A 145 16.91 -12.07 -3.80
CA ARG A 145 16.88 -10.86 -2.99
C ARG A 145 16.40 -11.17 -1.58
N LEU A 146 17.03 -10.55 -0.58
CA LEU A 146 16.63 -10.72 0.81
C LEU A 146 15.26 -10.08 1.08
N GLN A 147 14.41 -10.81 1.78
CA GLN A 147 13.16 -10.33 2.35
C GLN A 147 13.07 -10.74 3.82
N PRO A 148 12.56 -9.86 4.71
CA PRO A 148 12.32 -10.21 6.10
C PRO A 148 11.20 -11.25 6.22
N GLY A 149 11.31 -12.16 7.19
CA GLY A 149 10.22 -13.08 7.51
C GLY A 149 8.89 -12.35 7.80
N GLU A 150 7.78 -12.95 7.40
CA GLU A 150 6.45 -12.41 7.66
C GLU A 150 6.05 -12.61 9.12
N ARG A 151 5.14 -11.77 9.61
CA ARG A 151 4.57 -11.94 10.95
C ARG A 151 3.75 -13.23 11.02
N PRO A 152 3.72 -13.89 12.18
CA PRO A 152 2.85 -15.05 12.40
C PRO A 152 1.41 -14.73 12.02
N ALA A 153 0.73 -15.74 11.47
CA ALA A 153 -0.69 -15.63 11.18
C ALA A 153 -1.48 -15.33 12.46
N ARG A 154 -2.59 -14.60 12.32
CA ARG A 154 -3.50 -14.34 13.43
C ARG A 154 -4.03 -15.67 13.99
N GLU A 155 -4.25 -15.71 15.30
CA GLU A 155 -4.77 -16.89 16.00
C GLU A 155 -5.97 -17.50 15.28
N GLY A 156 -5.95 -18.82 15.09
CA GLY A 156 -7.00 -19.59 14.41
C GLY A 156 -6.85 -19.71 12.89
N ARG A 157 -5.86 -19.06 12.26
CA ARG A 157 -5.56 -19.25 10.84
C ARG A 157 -4.48 -20.32 10.66
N SER A 158 -4.90 -21.58 10.48
CA SER A 158 -4.01 -22.69 10.12
C SER A 158 -3.96 -22.90 8.60
N ALA A 159 -3.04 -23.77 8.18
CA ALA A 159 -2.94 -24.25 6.80
C ALA A 159 -2.92 -25.79 6.80
N PRO A 160 -3.32 -26.45 5.70
CA PRO A 160 -3.12 -27.88 5.51
C PRO A 160 -1.64 -28.29 5.59
N GLU A 161 -1.39 -29.58 5.78
CA GLU A 161 -0.04 -30.14 5.71
C GLU A 161 0.63 -29.79 4.37
N GLY A 162 1.92 -29.42 4.42
CA GLY A 162 2.66 -28.94 3.25
C GLY A 162 2.36 -27.49 2.84
N GLN A 163 1.51 -26.76 3.59
CA GLN A 163 1.18 -25.37 3.32
C GLN A 163 1.41 -24.50 4.57
N VAL A 164 1.66 -23.21 4.35
CA VAL A 164 1.77 -22.21 5.41
C VAL A 164 0.87 -20.99 5.15
N PRO A 165 0.26 -20.41 6.18
CA PRO A 165 -0.63 -19.26 6.02
C PRO A 165 0.11 -17.93 5.75
N THR A 166 1.38 -17.85 6.16
CA THR A 166 2.30 -16.72 6.03
C THR A 166 3.73 -17.27 5.94
N ILE A 167 4.67 -16.49 5.43
CA ILE A 167 6.11 -16.84 5.41
C ILE A 167 6.74 -16.54 6.79
N ASP A 168 6.14 -17.11 7.83
CA ASP A 168 6.69 -17.10 9.19
C ASP A 168 7.84 -18.11 9.26
N LEU A 169 9.07 -17.60 9.39
CA LEU A 169 10.27 -18.43 9.33
C LEU A 169 10.42 -19.34 10.55
N GLN A 170 9.87 -18.96 11.71
CA GLN A 170 9.88 -19.84 12.88
C GLN A 170 8.92 -21.01 12.68
N LEU A 171 7.73 -20.76 12.11
CA LEU A 171 6.79 -21.82 11.71
C LEU A 171 7.41 -22.73 10.65
N ILE A 172 7.96 -22.17 9.57
CA ILE A 172 8.58 -22.94 8.49
C ILE A 172 9.73 -23.80 9.02
N GLY A 173 10.58 -23.26 9.90
CA GLY A 173 11.66 -24.02 10.52
C GLY A 173 11.15 -25.23 11.31
N THR A 174 9.99 -25.10 11.95
CA THR A 174 9.33 -26.19 12.71
C THR A 174 8.75 -27.24 11.77
N GLU A 175 7.96 -26.84 10.77
CA GLU A 175 7.33 -27.73 9.77
C GLU A 175 8.36 -28.53 8.96
N THR A 176 9.50 -27.91 8.66
CA THR A 176 10.59 -28.53 7.87
C THR A 176 11.63 -29.28 8.73
N GLY A 177 11.49 -29.22 10.06
CA GLY A 177 12.48 -29.78 10.98
C GLY A 177 13.86 -29.11 10.92
N GLN A 178 13.94 -27.87 10.44
CA GLN A 178 15.17 -27.09 10.29
C GLN A 178 15.34 -25.99 11.35
N SER A 179 14.55 -25.98 12.44
CA SER A 179 14.54 -24.88 13.44
C SER A 179 15.92 -24.47 13.98
N SER A 180 16.89 -25.37 14.05
CA SER A 180 18.24 -25.07 14.55
C SER A 180 19.22 -24.55 13.49
N ALA A 181 18.98 -24.85 12.21
CA ALA A 181 19.87 -24.50 11.09
C ALA A 181 19.30 -23.38 10.21
N LEU A 182 18.02 -23.05 10.35
CA LEU A 182 17.33 -22.07 9.53
C LEU A 182 17.76 -20.65 9.89
N LEU A 183 18.06 -19.85 8.87
CA LEU A 183 18.06 -18.38 8.93
C LEU A 183 16.62 -17.91 9.19
N ASP A 184 16.36 -17.44 10.40
CA ASP A 184 15.03 -17.13 10.90
C ASP A 184 14.62 -15.64 10.77
N SER A 185 15.52 -14.80 10.26
CA SER A 185 15.29 -13.36 10.07
C SER A 185 15.02 -12.95 8.63
N ALA A 186 15.37 -13.79 7.65
CA ALA A 186 15.15 -13.51 6.24
C ALA A 186 15.00 -14.77 5.38
N TYR A 187 14.28 -14.61 4.28
CA TYR A 187 14.21 -15.57 3.18
C TYR A 187 14.69 -14.91 1.88
N VAL A 188 14.89 -15.71 0.84
CA VAL A 188 15.42 -15.26 -0.44
C VAL A 188 14.36 -15.39 -1.52
N LEU A 189 14.00 -14.27 -2.15
CA LEU A 189 13.21 -14.23 -3.38
C LEU A 189 14.12 -14.59 -4.56
N MET A 190 13.99 -15.81 -5.08
CA MET A 190 14.83 -16.29 -6.16
C MET A 190 14.65 -15.44 -7.43
N THR A 191 15.77 -15.03 -8.02
CA THR A 191 15.80 -14.41 -9.36
C THR A 191 16.33 -15.38 -10.39
N THR A 192 17.41 -16.11 -10.06
CA THR A 192 17.99 -17.15 -10.91
C THR A 192 18.51 -18.31 -10.08
N GLU A 193 18.50 -19.50 -10.67
CA GLU A 193 19.13 -20.71 -10.13
C GLU A 193 19.93 -21.39 -11.25
N SER A 194 21.11 -21.92 -10.91
CA SER A 194 22.01 -22.56 -11.86
C SER A 194 22.55 -23.88 -11.28
N PRO A 195 22.38 -25.03 -11.95
CA PRO A 195 21.74 -25.21 -13.25
C PRO A 195 20.23 -24.92 -13.21
N ALA A 196 19.71 -24.29 -14.26
CA ALA A 196 18.28 -24.00 -14.36
C ALA A 196 17.49 -25.28 -14.70
N PRO A 197 16.36 -25.55 -14.03
CA PRO A 197 15.48 -26.67 -14.38
C PRO A 197 14.74 -26.40 -15.70
N ALA A 198 14.15 -27.44 -16.28
CA ALA A 198 13.35 -27.32 -17.51
C ALA A 198 12.11 -26.44 -17.30
N ASP A 199 11.43 -26.64 -16.18
CA ASP A 199 10.25 -25.88 -15.77
C ASP A 199 10.51 -25.21 -14.42
N ARG A 200 9.94 -24.02 -14.22
CA ARG A 200 10.03 -23.25 -12.98
C ARG A 200 8.69 -22.59 -12.66
N PRO A 201 8.41 -22.26 -11.38
CA PRO A 201 7.27 -21.43 -11.03
C PRO A 201 7.31 -20.08 -11.74
N ASN A 202 6.16 -19.40 -11.80
CA ASN A 202 6.11 -18.05 -12.35
C ASN A 202 6.92 -17.10 -11.45
N PRO A 203 7.70 -16.17 -12.03
CA PRO A 203 8.42 -15.19 -11.24
C PRO A 203 7.45 -14.29 -10.47
N LEU A 204 7.88 -13.85 -9.28
CA LEU A 204 7.18 -12.82 -8.52
C LEU A 204 7.25 -11.48 -9.25
N GLU A 205 6.24 -10.63 -9.05
CA GLU A 205 6.27 -9.28 -9.61
C GLU A 205 7.35 -8.42 -8.94
N ASP A 206 7.96 -7.54 -9.74
CA ASP A 206 8.86 -6.52 -9.20
C ASP A 206 8.11 -5.59 -8.23
N PRO A 207 8.79 -5.07 -7.18
CA PRO A 207 8.20 -4.10 -6.28
C PRO A 207 7.73 -2.86 -7.05
N SER A 208 6.53 -2.39 -6.74
CA SER A 208 5.96 -1.22 -7.40
C SER A 208 6.85 0.01 -7.21
N ALA A 209 7.12 0.72 -8.31
CA ALA A 209 7.81 2.00 -8.33
C ALA A 209 6.86 3.20 -8.12
N ASP A 210 5.56 2.96 -7.92
CA ASP A 210 4.57 4.02 -7.76
C ASP A 210 4.66 4.66 -6.35
N PRO A 211 4.93 5.98 -6.24
CA PRO A 211 4.88 6.70 -4.96
C PRO A 211 3.45 6.84 -4.42
N GLY A 212 2.44 6.61 -5.25
CA GLY A 212 1.05 6.77 -4.87
C GLY A 212 0.64 8.24 -4.75
N PRO A 213 -0.65 8.50 -4.46
CA PRO A 213 -1.23 9.84 -4.50
C PRO A 213 -1.10 10.62 -3.19
N TYR A 214 -0.35 10.13 -2.19
CA TYR A 214 -0.36 10.64 -0.81
C TYR A 214 -0.05 12.14 -0.72
N LEU A 215 1.00 12.62 -1.42
CA LEU A 215 1.34 14.04 -1.47
C LEU A 215 0.19 14.90 -2.03
N SER A 216 -0.44 14.47 -3.12
CA SER A 216 -1.53 15.22 -3.74
C SER A 216 -2.75 15.33 -2.81
N TYR A 217 -3.06 14.25 -2.07
CA TYR A 217 -4.12 14.26 -1.07
C TYR A 217 -3.77 15.14 0.13
N ALA A 218 -2.51 15.16 0.58
CA ALA A 218 -2.08 16.06 1.66
C ALA A 218 -2.35 17.52 1.28
N ILE A 219 -1.96 17.92 0.08
CA ILE A 219 -2.20 19.27 -0.45
C ILE A 219 -3.71 19.54 -0.61
N GLN A 220 -4.48 18.55 -1.08
CA GLN A 220 -5.93 18.67 -1.21
C GLN A 220 -6.61 18.99 0.14
N TRP A 221 -6.20 18.33 1.24
CA TRP A 221 -6.74 18.63 2.57
C TRP A 221 -6.40 20.06 3.02
N ILE A 222 -5.20 20.55 2.73
CA ILE A 222 -4.81 21.94 3.01
C ILE A 222 -5.70 22.90 2.20
N LEU A 223 -5.93 22.62 0.91
CA LEU A 223 -6.79 23.44 0.07
C LEU A 223 -8.24 23.45 0.58
N PHE A 224 -8.77 22.32 1.08
CA PHE A 224 -10.09 22.28 1.71
C PHE A 224 -10.16 23.18 2.95
N ALA A 225 -9.13 23.16 3.81
CA ALA A 225 -9.08 24.07 4.96
C ALA A 225 -9.11 25.55 4.52
N VAL A 226 -8.29 25.92 3.53
CA VAL A 226 -8.23 27.29 2.98
C VAL A 226 -9.57 27.70 2.36
N MET A 227 -10.18 26.83 1.54
CA MET A 227 -11.47 27.08 0.91
C MET A 227 -12.60 27.20 1.95
N GLY A 228 -12.56 26.43 3.03
CA GLY A 228 -13.52 26.54 4.14
C GLY A 228 -13.50 27.94 4.79
N PHE A 229 -12.30 28.48 5.05
CA PHE A 229 -12.15 29.86 5.54
C PHE A 229 -12.59 30.89 4.50
N ALA A 230 -12.21 30.72 3.23
CA ALA A 230 -12.60 31.61 2.14
C ALA A 230 -14.12 31.65 1.97
N PHE A 231 -14.79 30.51 2.08
CA PHE A 231 -16.24 30.39 2.00
C PHE A 231 -16.93 31.14 3.14
N ILE A 232 -16.47 30.99 4.39
CA ILE A 232 -17.04 31.72 5.52
C ILE A 232 -16.78 33.22 5.40
N GLY A 233 -15.58 33.62 4.97
CA GLY A 233 -15.26 35.01 4.66
C GLY A 233 -16.16 35.60 3.57
N TYR A 234 -16.47 34.83 2.54
CA TYR A 234 -17.40 35.20 1.48
C TYR A 234 -18.82 35.39 2.04
N ILE A 235 -19.34 34.46 2.84
CA ILE A 235 -20.66 34.58 3.47
C ILE A 235 -20.73 35.81 4.39
N ILE A 236 -19.70 36.07 5.20
CA ILE A 236 -19.60 37.28 6.04
C ILE A 236 -19.67 38.55 5.18
N ARG A 237 -18.86 38.63 4.13
CA ARG A 237 -18.79 39.80 3.24
C ARG A 237 -20.12 40.04 2.53
N THR A 238 -20.77 38.97 2.07
CA THR A 238 -22.03 39.04 1.33
C THR A 238 -23.17 39.52 2.24
N GLU A 239 -23.26 39.02 3.47
CA GLU A 239 -24.25 39.50 4.44
C GLU A 239 -24.02 40.98 4.82
N ILE A 240 -22.77 41.39 5.09
CA ILE A 240 -22.45 42.79 5.41
C ILE A 240 -22.85 43.72 4.26
N ARG A 241 -22.62 43.29 3.02
CA ARG A 241 -23.00 44.04 1.83
C ARG A 241 -24.52 44.18 1.72
N HIS A 242 -25.26 43.08 1.85
CA HIS A 242 -26.73 43.12 1.82
C HIS A 242 -27.31 44.02 2.92
N ARG A 243 -26.77 43.93 4.14
CA ARG A 243 -27.23 44.77 5.26
C ARG A 243 -26.97 46.26 5.02
N ARG A 244 -25.84 46.63 4.42
CA ARG A 244 -25.56 48.02 4.01
C ARG A 244 -26.50 48.48 2.91
N GLU A 245 -26.74 47.64 1.90
CA GLU A 245 -27.68 47.95 0.81
C GLU A 245 -29.13 48.10 1.32
N ASP A 246 -29.52 47.38 2.37
CA ASP A 246 -30.84 47.51 3.01
C ASP A 246 -30.91 48.75 3.93
N GLU A 247 -29.82 49.08 4.64
CA GLU A 247 -29.70 50.31 5.45
C GLU A 247 -29.69 51.58 4.56
N GLU A 248 -29.06 51.52 3.38
CA GLU A 248 -29.03 52.60 2.37
C GLU A 248 -30.37 52.76 1.63
N ALA A 249 -31.16 51.69 1.49
CA ALA A 249 -32.47 51.76 0.86
C ALA A 249 -33.51 52.51 1.71
N GLY A 250 -33.33 52.57 3.04
CA GLY A 250 -34.24 53.25 3.97
C GLY A 250 -35.60 52.55 4.13
N PRO A 251 -36.38 52.87 5.17
CA PRO A 251 -37.64 52.19 5.51
C PRO A 251 -38.79 52.40 4.50
N ASP A 252 -38.64 53.33 3.55
CA ASP A 252 -39.63 53.66 2.53
C ASP A 252 -39.30 53.09 1.14
N ALA A 253 -38.25 52.27 1.01
CA ALA A 253 -37.97 51.60 -0.26
C ALA A 253 -39.03 50.54 -0.57
N PRO A 254 -39.57 50.51 -1.80
CA PRO A 254 -40.52 49.47 -2.20
C PRO A 254 -39.87 48.08 -2.03
N PRO A 255 -40.61 47.05 -1.59
CA PRO A 255 -40.06 45.73 -1.37
C PRO A 255 -39.32 45.28 -2.63
N ARG A 256 -38.03 44.97 -2.47
CA ARG A 256 -37.21 44.48 -3.58
C ARG A 256 -37.89 43.23 -4.12
N ARG A 257 -38.42 43.30 -5.35
CA ARG A 257 -38.89 42.13 -6.06
C ARG A 257 -37.76 41.10 -6.00
N PRO A 258 -38.04 39.83 -5.65
CA PRO A 258 -37.01 38.80 -5.68
C PRO A 258 -36.36 38.91 -7.05
N THR A 259 -35.04 39.07 -7.08
CA THR A 259 -34.30 38.99 -8.33
C THR A 259 -34.65 37.63 -8.89
N GLN A 260 -35.55 37.61 -9.90
CA GLN A 260 -35.81 36.45 -10.74
C GLN A 260 -34.42 35.93 -11.07
N ARG A 261 -34.08 34.78 -10.49
CA ARG A 261 -32.77 34.19 -10.69
C ARG A 261 -32.65 34.07 -12.20
N ARG A 262 -31.48 34.36 -12.75
CA ARG A 262 -31.18 34.21 -14.19
C ARG A 262 -31.67 32.85 -14.75
N ARG A 263 -31.74 31.84 -13.90
CA ARG A 263 -32.31 30.51 -14.11
C ARG A 263 -33.79 30.48 -14.53
N ASP A 264 -34.63 31.41 -14.07
CA ASP A 264 -36.06 31.46 -14.40
C ASP A 264 -36.28 32.01 -15.81
N ARG A 265 -35.44 32.97 -16.26
CA ARG A 265 -35.48 33.51 -17.63
C ARG A 265 -35.02 32.50 -18.67
N ASP A 266 -34.00 31.70 -18.35
CA ASP A 266 -33.52 30.67 -19.26
C ASP A 266 -34.55 29.53 -19.39
N MET A 267 -35.29 29.20 -18.32
CA MET A 267 -36.42 28.25 -18.35
C MET A 267 -37.62 28.78 -19.14
N GLU A 268 -38.02 30.03 -18.93
CA GLU A 268 -39.10 30.67 -19.70
C GLU A 268 -38.76 30.74 -21.21
N ALA A 269 -37.49 30.97 -21.55
CA ALA A 269 -37.03 30.97 -22.94
C ALA A 269 -36.98 29.56 -23.56
N GLU A 270 -36.70 28.51 -22.77
CA GLU A 270 -36.80 27.11 -23.24
C GLU A 270 -38.25 26.67 -23.42
N ASP A 271 -39.15 27.05 -22.51
CA ASP A 271 -40.59 26.75 -22.61
C ASP A 271 -41.24 27.46 -23.82
N GLU A 272 -40.88 28.72 -24.10
CA GLU A 272 -41.34 29.43 -25.30
C GLU A 272 -40.86 28.77 -26.61
N LEU A 273 -39.68 28.14 -26.62
CA LEU A 273 -39.18 27.40 -27.79
C LEU A 273 -39.86 26.03 -27.97
N LEU A 274 -40.36 25.44 -26.89
CA LEU A 274 -41.08 24.17 -26.91
C LEU A 274 -42.55 24.33 -27.34
N ASP A 275 -43.21 25.43 -26.95
CA ASP A 275 -44.59 25.76 -27.33
C ASP A 275 -44.71 26.33 -28.76
N ALA A 276 -43.60 26.75 -29.38
CA ALA A 276 -43.56 27.27 -30.74
C ALA A 276 -43.42 26.18 -31.84
N ARG A 277 -43.66 24.90 -31.52
CA ARG A 277 -43.48 23.76 -32.43
C ARG A 277 -44.77 22.97 -32.64
#